data_AF-A0A0S3UEU9-F1
#
_entry.id   AF-A0A0S3UEU9-F1
#
_cell.length_a   1.000
_cell.length_b   1.000
_cell.length_c   1.000
_cell.angle_alpha   90.00
_cell.angle_beta   90.00
_cell.angle_gamma   90.00
#
_symmetry.space_group_name_H-M   'P 1'
#
loop_
_entity.id
_entity.type
_entity.pdbx_description
1 polymer ?
#
loop_
_entity_poly.entity_id
_entity_poly.type
_entity_poly.pdbx_seq_one_letter_code
_entity_poly.pdbx_strand_id
1 'polypeptide(L)'
;MTFDSNGQSVTTSLTLERPVQELSQEATDEFDTPEFEGEHETLPYLQMLNHQSSERSGFFITQENADAVSFADPAGEWLSHTTTFASGTIVEGYRSLTARFLILRKSPLLMFDREEENFISVFNSQCYNRDTMLLKTRYLVYLVNKQKQLLHHTPLLFTTKSTFCGSFGDSYRNFRREMSQAYTQATGAQKARGERFLALSVFAVQVQPELKGKKLKSWVCSIAHHGQPTAQNWQNFFVGYNKELKDKLLTEFEQWEGFGRIYDEAPSRSPQQHATEPTTSPEYDVDEDFPYMQEF
;
A
#
# COMPACT_ATOMS: atom_id res chain seq x y z
N MET A 1 84.44 9.10 -10.60
CA MET A 1 85.01 9.39 -9.26
C MET A 1 85.57 10.78 -9.31
N THR A 2 84.99 11.68 -8.52
CA THR A 2 85.43 13.06 -8.35
C THR A 2 85.03 13.44 -6.93
N PHE A 3 86.02 13.78 -6.10
CA PHE A 3 85.89 14.13 -4.69
C PHE A 3 86.24 15.62 -4.53
N ASP A 4 85.54 16.33 -3.64
CA ASP A 4 85.92 17.66 -3.17
C ASP A 4 86.68 17.60 -1.84
N SER A 5 87.35 18.69 -1.51
CA SER A 5 88.45 18.80 -0.55
C SER A 5 88.05 18.83 0.93
N ASN A 6 86.85 18.39 1.30
CA ASN A 6 86.41 18.32 2.71
C ASN A 6 85.78 16.97 3.12
N GLY A 7 85.91 15.91 2.32
CA GLY A 7 85.69 14.54 2.81
C GLY A 7 84.33 14.24 3.45
N GLN A 8 83.27 14.92 3.03
CA GLN A 8 81.90 14.66 3.51
C GLN A 8 81.00 14.24 2.35
N SER A 9 80.39 13.06 2.51
CA SER A 9 79.36 12.54 1.61
C SER A 9 78.08 13.36 1.73
N VAL A 10 77.80 14.21 0.74
CA VAL A 10 76.51 14.89 0.64
C VAL A 10 75.50 13.91 0.04
N THR A 11 74.63 13.37 0.88
CA THR A 11 73.50 12.54 0.45
C THR A 11 72.38 13.47 0.00
N THR A 12 72.19 13.58 -1.32
CA THR A 12 71.05 14.28 -1.92
C THR A 12 69.81 13.42 -1.74
N SER A 13 69.08 13.62 -0.64
CA SER A 13 67.75 13.05 -0.47
C SER A 13 66.76 13.82 -1.34
N LEU A 14 66.34 13.23 -2.45
CA LEU A 14 65.19 13.67 -3.23
C LEU A 14 63.93 13.46 -2.38
N THR A 15 63.48 14.52 -1.70
CA THR A 15 62.15 14.57 -1.09
C THR A 15 61.13 14.57 -2.23
N LEU A 16 60.52 13.43 -2.50
CA LEU A 16 59.32 13.32 -3.34
C LEU A 16 58.17 13.94 -2.54
N GLU A 17 57.93 15.24 -2.71
CA GLU A 17 56.71 15.88 -2.22
C GLU A 17 55.52 15.20 -2.93
N ARG A 18 54.76 14.40 -2.17
CA ARG A 18 53.44 13.94 -2.63
C ARG A 18 52.53 15.18 -2.68
N PRO A 19 51.86 15.46 -3.80
CA PRO A 19 50.81 16.46 -3.80
C PRO A 19 49.72 16.01 -2.83
N VAL A 20 49.33 16.90 -1.92
CA VAL A 20 48.11 16.78 -1.14
C VAL A 20 46.97 16.70 -2.15
N GLN A 21 46.41 15.50 -2.31
CA GLN A 21 45.23 15.28 -3.14
C GLN A 21 44.08 15.95 -2.39
N GLU A 22 43.71 17.16 -2.82
CA GLU A 22 42.47 17.80 -2.43
C GLU A 22 41.34 16.80 -2.66
N LEU A 23 40.56 16.56 -1.60
CA LEU A 23 39.35 15.76 -1.63
C LEU A 23 38.45 16.31 -2.74
N SER A 24 38.46 15.64 -3.89
CA SER A 24 37.50 15.88 -4.95
C SER A 24 36.13 15.64 -4.35
N GLN A 25 35.30 16.67 -4.40
CA GLN A 25 33.85 16.58 -4.25
C GLN A 25 33.41 15.29 -4.94
N GLU A 26 32.73 14.41 -4.20
CA GLU A 26 32.11 13.22 -4.78
C GLU A 26 31.31 13.68 -5.99
N ALA A 27 31.82 13.35 -7.18
CA ALA A 27 31.11 13.64 -8.41
C ALA A 27 29.88 12.74 -8.36
N THR A 28 28.74 13.32 -7.99
CA THR A 28 27.43 12.72 -8.21
C THR A 28 27.39 12.31 -9.68
N ASP A 29 27.04 11.04 -9.90
CA ASP A 29 26.96 10.45 -11.22
C ASP A 29 26.05 11.31 -12.13
N GLU A 30 26.39 11.45 -13.42
CA GLU A 30 25.64 12.32 -14.33
C GLU A 30 24.17 11.89 -14.49
N PHE A 31 23.87 10.61 -14.21
CA PHE A 31 22.53 10.03 -14.21
C PHE A 31 21.85 10.07 -12.84
N ASP A 32 22.49 10.62 -11.80
CA ASP A 32 21.93 10.83 -10.46
C ASP A 32 21.29 12.22 -10.34
N THR A 33 20.60 12.63 -11.41
CA THR A 33 19.87 13.89 -11.48
C THR A 33 18.37 13.63 -11.68
N PRO A 34 17.47 14.50 -11.19
CA PRO A 34 16.03 14.27 -11.27
C PRO A 34 15.46 14.08 -12.69
N GLU A 35 16.20 14.44 -13.74
CA GLU A 35 15.82 14.21 -15.15
C GLU A 35 15.99 12.76 -15.61
N PHE A 36 16.80 11.97 -14.90
CA PHE A 36 16.98 10.52 -15.12
C PHE A 36 16.29 9.66 -14.04
N GLU A 37 15.76 10.29 -12.99
CA GLU A 37 14.81 9.64 -12.09
C GLU A 37 13.57 9.26 -12.91
N GLY A 38 13.21 7.97 -12.89
CA GLY A 38 11.94 7.56 -13.48
C GLY A 38 10.81 8.26 -12.73
N GLU A 39 9.88 8.87 -13.46
CA GLU A 39 8.63 9.37 -12.86
C GLU A 39 7.95 8.19 -12.16
N HIS A 40 8.01 8.16 -10.83
CA HIS A 40 7.15 7.29 -10.05
C HIS A 40 5.74 7.86 -10.21
N GLU A 41 5.02 7.39 -11.23
CA GLU A 41 3.61 7.73 -11.42
C GLU A 41 2.85 7.25 -10.19
N THR A 42 2.63 8.17 -9.24
CA THR A 42 1.95 7.85 -7.99
C THR A 42 0.47 7.72 -8.30
N LEU A 43 -0.05 6.51 -8.13
CA LEU A 43 -1.48 6.26 -8.33
C LEU A 43 -2.29 7.24 -7.47
N PRO A 44 -3.32 7.89 -8.03
CA PRO A 44 -4.28 8.65 -7.25
C PRO A 44 -4.83 7.77 -6.13
N TYR A 45 -4.98 8.34 -4.93
CA TYR A 45 -5.20 7.55 -3.74
C TYR A 45 -6.46 7.97 -2.97
N LEU A 46 -7.05 6.96 -2.33
CA LEU A 46 -8.07 7.11 -1.31
C LEU A 46 -7.42 6.98 0.06
N GLN A 47 -7.87 7.76 1.03
CA GLN A 47 -7.39 7.69 2.41
C GLN A 47 -8.52 7.65 3.44
N MET A 48 -8.17 7.35 4.69
CA MET A 48 -9.09 7.33 5.81
C MET A 48 -8.79 8.51 6.75
N LEU A 49 -9.77 9.37 6.98
CA LEU A 49 -9.72 10.42 7.98
C LEU A 49 -10.19 9.88 9.33
N ASN A 50 -9.35 10.08 10.35
CA ASN A 50 -9.64 9.70 11.73
C ASN A 50 -10.01 10.96 12.53
N HIS A 51 -11.23 11.00 13.04
CA HIS A 51 -11.71 12.09 13.88
C HIS A 51 -12.87 11.60 14.77
N GLN A 52 -13.10 12.25 15.91
CA GLN A 52 -14.18 11.86 16.84
C GLN A 52 -15.59 12.05 16.27
N SER A 53 -15.78 13.15 15.52
CA SER A 53 -17.03 13.46 14.83
C SER A 53 -17.09 12.72 13.51
N SER A 54 -18.22 12.05 13.28
CA SER A 54 -18.55 11.35 12.04
C SER A 54 -18.55 12.29 10.84
N GLU A 55 -18.80 13.59 11.02
CA GLU A 55 -18.77 14.61 9.96
C GLU A 55 -17.36 14.87 9.41
N ARG A 56 -16.33 14.63 10.22
CA ARG A 56 -14.91 14.89 9.89
C ARG A 56 -14.07 13.63 9.74
N SER A 57 -14.73 12.48 9.71
CA SER A 57 -14.09 11.17 9.64
C SER A 57 -14.63 10.39 8.45
N GLY A 58 -13.88 9.41 7.95
CA GLY A 58 -14.33 8.50 6.91
C GLY A 58 -13.39 8.41 5.73
N PHE A 59 -13.84 7.77 4.66
CA PHE A 59 -13.11 7.72 3.40
C PHE A 59 -13.02 9.13 2.82
N PHE A 60 -11.84 9.50 2.32
CA PHE A 60 -11.57 10.81 1.77
C PHE A 60 -10.69 10.71 0.54
N ILE A 61 -11.07 11.41 -0.52
CA ILE A 61 -10.29 11.63 -1.73
C ILE A 61 -10.09 13.14 -1.88
N THR A 62 -8.85 13.58 -2.10
CA THR A 62 -8.55 14.99 -2.32
C THR A 62 -9.13 15.45 -3.65
N GLN A 63 -9.35 16.76 -3.81
CA GLN A 63 -9.83 17.32 -5.08
C GLN A 63 -8.87 16.99 -6.23
N GLU A 64 -7.57 17.09 -6.01
CA GLU A 64 -6.52 16.70 -6.96
C GLU A 64 -6.66 15.23 -7.42
N ASN A 65 -6.76 14.28 -6.48
CA ASN A 65 -6.92 12.87 -6.81
C ASN A 65 -8.27 12.59 -7.49
N ALA A 66 -9.32 13.30 -7.07
CA ALA A 66 -10.65 13.18 -7.65
C ALA A 66 -10.65 13.64 -9.12
N ASP A 67 -10.02 14.77 -9.41
CA ASP A 67 -9.88 15.31 -10.77
C ASP A 67 -9.03 14.38 -11.65
N ALA A 68 -7.91 13.87 -11.11
CA ALA A 68 -7.02 12.95 -11.81
C ALA A 68 -7.71 11.66 -12.29
N VAL A 69 -8.73 11.19 -11.58
CA VAL A 69 -9.48 9.98 -11.96
C VAL A 69 -10.86 10.27 -12.56
N SER A 70 -11.17 11.55 -12.80
CA SER A 70 -12.48 12.04 -13.23
C SER A 70 -13.60 11.50 -12.34
N PHE A 71 -13.48 11.74 -11.02
CA PHE A 71 -14.37 11.21 -10.00
C PHE A 71 -15.79 11.78 -10.16
N ALA A 72 -16.76 10.90 -10.28
CA ALA A 72 -18.16 11.17 -10.56
C ALA A 72 -19.05 10.72 -9.38
N ASP A 73 -18.93 11.37 -8.22
CA ASP A 73 -20.05 11.44 -7.25
C ASP A 73 -19.96 12.61 -6.26
N PRO A 74 -20.29 13.87 -6.64
CA PRO A 74 -20.31 14.98 -5.67
C PRO A 74 -21.63 15.15 -4.88
N ALA A 75 -22.69 14.37 -5.15
CA ALA A 75 -24.02 14.64 -4.59
C ALA A 75 -24.88 13.39 -4.27
N GLY A 76 -24.30 12.18 -4.28
CA GLY A 76 -24.98 10.91 -4.03
C GLY A 76 -24.69 10.26 -2.68
N GLU A 77 -23.43 10.10 -2.28
CA GLU A 77 -23.02 9.69 -0.91
C GLU A 77 -21.71 10.34 -0.43
N TRP A 78 -20.94 10.90 -1.35
CA TRP A 78 -19.71 11.62 -1.05
C TRP A 78 -19.99 13.12 -0.99
N LEU A 79 -19.61 13.74 0.12
CA LEU A 79 -19.89 15.15 0.41
C LEU A 79 -18.60 15.96 0.29
N SER A 80 -18.69 17.17 -0.26
CA SER A 80 -17.58 18.13 -0.22
C SER A 80 -17.09 18.32 1.22
N HIS A 81 -15.77 18.27 1.39
CA HIS A 81 -15.15 18.31 2.70
C HIS A 81 -13.80 19.02 2.64
N THR A 82 -13.52 19.83 3.65
CA THR A 82 -12.24 20.48 3.85
C THR A 82 -11.64 19.96 5.14
N THR A 83 -10.40 19.48 5.08
CA THR A 83 -9.66 18.97 6.23
C THR A 83 -8.32 19.67 6.36
N THR A 84 -7.80 19.74 7.58
CA THR A 84 -6.46 20.25 7.87
C THR A 84 -5.60 19.09 8.35
N PHE A 85 -4.54 18.78 7.61
CA PHE A 85 -3.60 17.73 8.00
C PHE A 85 -2.67 18.18 9.12
N ALA A 86 -1.95 17.23 9.72
CA ALA A 86 -1.00 17.50 10.79
C ALA A 86 0.11 18.49 10.39
N SER A 87 0.43 18.57 9.08
CA SER A 87 1.33 19.58 8.50
C SER A 87 0.78 21.01 8.56
N GLY A 88 -0.49 21.20 8.89
CA GLY A 88 -1.21 22.47 8.77
C GLY A 88 -1.79 22.72 7.38
N THR A 89 -1.51 21.85 6.40
CA THR A 89 -2.05 21.96 5.03
C THR A 89 -3.55 21.76 5.04
N ILE A 90 -4.28 22.73 4.50
CA ILE A 90 -5.73 22.65 4.28
C ILE A 90 -5.96 22.07 2.90
N VAL A 91 -6.75 21.00 2.83
CA VAL A 91 -7.03 20.28 1.59
C VAL A 91 -8.53 20.06 1.45
N GLU A 92 -9.03 20.37 0.25
CA GLU A 92 -10.40 20.12 -0.15
C GLU A 92 -10.53 18.78 -0.87
N GLY A 93 -11.73 18.22 -0.87
CA GLY A 93 -12.04 16.99 -1.56
C GLY A 93 -13.42 16.45 -1.19
N TYR A 94 -13.59 15.14 -1.30
CA TYR A 94 -14.85 14.45 -1.06
C TYR A 94 -14.71 13.41 0.05
N ARG A 95 -15.70 13.37 0.94
CA ARG A 95 -15.70 12.50 2.11
C ARG A 95 -16.97 11.68 2.21
N SER A 96 -16.84 10.40 2.57
CA SER A 96 -17.98 9.52 2.84
C SER A 96 -17.74 8.60 4.04
N LEU A 97 -18.80 8.29 4.79
CA LEU A 97 -18.80 7.22 5.80
C LEU A 97 -19.11 5.85 5.19
N THR A 98 -19.50 5.81 3.92
CA THR A 98 -19.84 4.58 3.21
C THR A 98 -19.06 4.50 1.91
N ALA A 99 -18.56 3.31 1.59
CA ALA A 99 -17.91 3.06 0.33
C ALA A 99 -18.28 1.67 -0.20
N ARG A 100 -18.28 1.52 -1.52
CA ARG A 100 -18.50 0.23 -2.18
C ARG A 100 -17.32 -0.04 -3.07
N PHE A 101 -16.49 -0.99 -2.63
CA PHE A 101 -15.24 -1.31 -3.27
C PHE A 101 -15.40 -2.47 -4.25
N LEU A 102 -14.84 -2.33 -5.44
CA LEU A 102 -14.37 -3.45 -6.25
C LEU A 102 -12.86 -3.54 -6.00
N ILE A 103 -12.41 -4.61 -5.36
CA ILE A 103 -11.00 -4.77 -4.98
C ILE A 103 -10.31 -5.66 -6.03
N LEU A 104 -9.49 -5.05 -6.89
CA LEU A 104 -8.80 -5.76 -7.97
C LEU A 104 -7.60 -6.55 -7.46
N ARG A 105 -6.80 -5.91 -6.60
CA ARG A 105 -5.56 -6.46 -6.05
C ARG A 105 -5.39 -6.02 -4.61
N LYS A 106 -4.62 -6.81 -3.87
CA LYS A 106 -4.27 -6.57 -2.48
C LYS A 106 -2.81 -7.00 -2.28
N SER A 107 -2.01 -6.19 -1.61
CA SER A 107 -0.68 -6.58 -1.16
C SER A 107 -0.77 -7.62 -0.03
N PRO A 108 0.31 -8.36 0.27
CA PRO A 108 0.44 -8.96 1.59
C PRO A 108 0.38 -7.90 2.70
N LEU A 109 0.24 -8.34 3.94
CA LEU A 109 0.36 -7.45 5.10
C LEU A 109 1.83 -7.02 5.19
N LEU A 110 2.08 -5.71 5.19
CA LEU A 110 3.41 -5.13 5.12
C LEU A 110 3.79 -4.51 6.47
N MET A 111 5.05 -4.65 6.87
CA MET A 111 5.61 -3.98 8.04
C MET A 111 6.46 -2.79 7.62
N PHE A 112 6.29 -1.71 8.36
CA PHE A 112 7.04 -0.47 8.20
C PHE A 112 7.57 -0.04 9.56
N ASP A 113 8.70 0.66 9.55
CA ASP A 113 9.15 1.42 10.72
C ASP A 113 8.11 2.49 11.06
N ARG A 114 7.85 2.72 12.35
CA ARG A 114 6.82 3.67 12.78
C ARG A 114 7.26 5.12 12.67
N GLU A 115 8.53 5.40 12.91
CA GLU A 115 9.07 6.76 12.97
C GLU A 115 9.44 7.23 11.57
N GLU A 116 10.17 6.41 10.82
CA GLU A 116 10.67 6.76 9.49
C GLU A 116 9.67 6.38 8.38
N GLU A 117 8.65 5.59 8.68
CA GLU A 117 7.72 5.02 7.69
C GLU A 117 8.42 4.23 6.55
N ASN A 118 9.65 3.78 6.77
CA ASN A 118 10.43 2.95 5.85
C ASN A 118 9.90 1.51 5.81
N PHE A 119 9.89 0.90 4.63
CA PHE A 119 9.48 -0.50 4.47
C PHE A 119 10.50 -1.42 5.15
N ILE A 120 10.02 -2.44 5.88
CA ILE A 120 10.87 -3.43 6.56
C ILE A 120 10.78 -4.77 5.84
N SER A 121 9.61 -5.39 5.87
CA SER A 121 9.38 -6.70 5.25
C SER A 121 7.88 -6.97 5.12
N VAL A 122 7.53 -8.05 4.43
CA VAL A 122 6.21 -8.67 4.61
C VAL A 122 6.06 -9.10 6.07
N PHE A 123 4.83 -9.02 6.59
CA PHE A 123 4.50 -9.32 7.98
C PHE A 123 5.03 -10.68 8.41
N ASN A 124 5.79 -10.65 9.50
CA ASN A 124 6.28 -11.83 10.19
C ASN A 124 6.04 -11.63 11.69
N SER A 125 5.27 -12.53 12.29
CA SER A 125 4.87 -12.45 13.68
C SER A 125 6.02 -12.55 14.67
N GLN A 126 7.14 -13.17 14.27
CA GLN A 126 8.32 -13.37 15.13
C GLN A 126 9.12 -12.08 15.33
N CYS A 127 9.11 -11.18 14.33
CA CYS A 127 9.83 -9.90 14.40
C CYS A 127 8.90 -8.70 14.58
N TYR A 128 7.58 -8.88 14.54
CA TYR A 128 6.63 -7.78 14.70
C TYR A 128 6.63 -7.21 16.12
N ASN A 129 6.98 -5.93 16.24
CA ASN A 129 6.83 -5.16 17.46
C ASN A 129 5.84 -4.00 17.26
N ARG A 130 4.70 -4.05 17.96
CA ARG A 130 3.64 -3.04 17.88
C ARG A 130 4.04 -1.64 18.34
N ASP A 131 5.15 -1.47 19.05
CA ASP A 131 5.59 -0.18 19.57
C ASP A 131 6.47 0.56 18.57
N THR A 132 7.29 -0.17 17.81
CA THR A 132 8.22 0.37 16.80
C THR A 132 7.76 0.17 15.36
N MET A 133 6.77 -0.69 15.10
CA MET A 133 6.34 -1.02 13.74
C MET A 133 4.88 -0.62 13.45
N LEU A 134 4.62 -0.36 12.17
CA LEU A 134 3.30 -0.10 11.60
C LEU A 134 2.97 -1.19 10.59
N LEU A 135 1.71 -1.65 10.64
CA LEU A 135 1.18 -2.56 9.63
C LEU A 135 0.40 -1.77 8.59
N LYS A 136 0.71 -2.04 7.32
CA LYS A 136 0.00 -1.47 6.17
C LYS A 136 -0.46 -2.59 5.24
N THR A 137 -1.60 -2.39 4.59
CA THR A 137 -2.01 -3.20 3.43
C THR A 137 -2.43 -2.25 2.34
N ARG A 138 -1.95 -2.50 1.12
CA ARG A 138 -2.29 -1.73 -0.07
C ARG A 138 -3.37 -2.48 -0.85
N TYR A 139 -4.36 -1.76 -1.32
CA TYR A 139 -5.44 -2.27 -2.16
C TYR A 139 -5.49 -1.45 -3.43
N LEU A 140 -5.70 -2.12 -4.56
CA LEU A 140 -6.04 -1.48 -5.82
C LEU A 140 -7.55 -1.57 -6.00
N VAL A 141 -8.24 -0.44 -6.02
CA VAL A 141 -9.70 -0.43 -5.89
C VAL A 141 -10.40 0.45 -6.91
N TYR A 142 -11.62 0.05 -7.26
CA TYR A 142 -12.63 0.97 -7.76
C TYR A 142 -13.70 1.23 -6.72
N LEU A 143 -14.24 2.44 -6.73
CA LEU A 143 -15.46 2.80 -6.01
C LEU A 143 -16.66 2.74 -6.96
N VAL A 144 -17.80 2.25 -6.45
CA VAL A 144 -19.06 2.23 -7.18
C VAL A 144 -20.20 2.89 -6.41
N ASN A 145 -21.19 3.43 -7.12
CA ASN A 145 -22.44 3.87 -6.52
C ASN A 145 -23.39 2.70 -6.21
N LYS A 146 -24.57 3.00 -5.65
CA LYS A 146 -25.63 2.00 -5.37
C LYS A 146 -26.11 1.27 -6.62
N GLN A 147 -26.01 1.92 -7.78
CA GLN A 147 -26.39 1.39 -9.09
C GLN A 147 -25.26 0.56 -9.73
N LYS A 148 -24.16 0.31 -9.00
CA LYS A 148 -22.99 -0.45 -9.45
C LYS A 148 -22.27 0.18 -10.66
N GLN A 149 -22.37 1.49 -10.80
CA GLN A 149 -21.60 2.28 -11.75
C GLN A 149 -20.31 2.76 -11.10
N LEU A 150 -19.20 2.72 -11.84
CA LEU A 150 -17.92 3.24 -11.38
C LEU A 150 -18.03 4.73 -11.05
N LEU A 151 -17.41 5.14 -9.94
CA LEU A 151 -17.26 6.54 -9.58
C LEU A 151 -16.04 7.17 -10.23
N HIS A 152 -15.20 6.43 -10.93
CA HIS A 152 -13.97 6.94 -11.54
C HIS A 152 -13.44 5.96 -12.61
N HIS A 153 -12.54 6.42 -13.48
CA HIS A 153 -12.15 5.67 -14.70
C HIS A 153 -10.89 4.83 -14.56
N THR A 154 -10.01 5.17 -13.61
CA THR A 154 -8.75 4.47 -13.31
C THR A 154 -8.75 4.01 -11.85
N PRO A 155 -8.08 2.90 -11.49
CA PRO A 155 -8.13 2.39 -10.12
C PRO A 155 -7.39 3.32 -9.15
N LEU A 156 -7.86 3.36 -7.90
CA LEU A 156 -7.25 4.10 -6.81
C LEU A 156 -6.35 3.20 -5.98
N LEU A 157 -5.25 3.76 -5.47
CA LEU A 157 -4.49 3.16 -4.39
C LEU A 157 -5.21 3.44 -3.07
N PHE A 158 -5.55 2.39 -2.32
CA PHE A 158 -6.09 2.50 -0.98
C PHE A 158 -5.16 1.81 0.02
N THR A 159 -4.48 2.58 0.86
CA THR A 159 -3.58 2.05 1.88
C THR A 159 -4.25 2.09 3.24
N THR A 160 -4.50 0.93 3.83
CA THR A 160 -5.00 0.81 5.20
C THR A 160 -3.83 0.73 6.16
N LYS A 161 -3.81 1.57 7.21
CA LYS A 161 -2.77 1.59 8.24
C LYS A 161 -3.33 1.23 9.62
N SER A 162 -2.48 0.74 10.51
CA SER A 162 -2.75 0.62 11.96
C SER A 162 -4.05 -0.14 12.29
N THR A 163 -4.86 0.36 13.23
CA THR A 163 -6.11 -0.29 13.67
C THR A 163 -7.14 -0.44 12.56
N PHE A 164 -7.20 0.51 11.62
CA PHE A 164 -8.11 0.41 10.48
C PHE A 164 -7.73 -0.75 9.55
N CYS A 165 -6.41 -1.01 9.37
CA CYS A 165 -5.90 -2.16 8.62
C CYS A 165 -6.46 -3.50 9.15
N GLY A 166 -6.52 -3.68 10.47
CA GLY A 166 -7.12 -4.86 11.09
C GLY A 166 -8.61 -4.97 10.76
N SER A 167 -9.40 -3.94 11.12
CA SER A 167 -10.86 -3.98 10.92
C SER A 167 -11.28 -4.14 9.46
N PHE A 168 -10.60 -3.46 8.52
CA PHE A 168 -10.88 -3.59 7.09
C PHE A 168 -10.49 -4.96 6.56
N GLY A 169 -9.33 -5.48 6.96
CA GLY A 169 -8.85 -6.80 6.57
C GLY A 169 -9.79 -7.92 7.02
N ASP A 170 -10.25 -7.88 8.27
CA ASP A 170 -11.15 -8.90 8.82
C ASP A 170 -12.53 -8.84 8.17
N SER A 171 -13.12 -7.64 8.04
CA SER A 171 -14.40 -7.47 7.33
C SER A 171 -14.32 -7.93 5.88
N TYR A 172 -13.22 -7.64 5.17
CA TYR A 172 -13.06 -8.09 3.79
C TYR A 172 -12.89 -9.61 3.70
N ARG A 173 -12.14 -10.23 4.62
CA ARG A 173 -12.01 -11.71 4.70
C ARG A 173 -13.38 -12.37 4.92
N ASN A 174 -14.17 -11.84 5.86
CA ASN A 174 -15.52 -12.32 6.13
C ASN A 174 -16.44 -12.18 4.91
N PHE A 175 -16.45 -11.01 4.27
CA PHE A 175 -17.20 -10.78 3.04
C PHE A 175 -16.85 -11.78 1.93
N ARG A 176 -15.56 -12.05 1.70
CA ARG A 176 -15.13 -13.02 0.66
C ARG A 176 -15.66 -14.42 0.91
N ARG A 177 -15.64 -14.87 2.17
CA ARG A 177 -16.21 -16.15 2.60
C ARG A 177 -17.73 -16.17 2.40
N GLU A 178 -18.42 -15.15 2.90
CA GLU A 178 -19.88 -14.99 2.78
C GLU A 178 -20.32 -14.96 1.32
N MET A 179 -19.63 -14.20 0.47
CA MET A 179 -19.90 -14.11 -0.97
C MET A 179 -19.73 -15.46 -1.68
N SER A 180 -18.66 -16.19 -1.37
CA SER A 180 -18.43 -17.52 -1.93
C SER A 180 -19.50 -18.52 -1.48
N GLN A 181 -19.87 -18.51 -0.20
CA GLN A 181 -20.92 -19.37 0.36
C GLN A 181 -22.29 -19.06 -0.27
N ALA A 182 -22.65 -17.77 -0.35
CA ALA A 182 -23.88 -17.31 -0.95
C ALA A 182 -24.00 -17.75 -2.42
N TYR A 183 -22.93 -17.61 -3.19
CA TYR A 183 -22.89 -18.07 -4.58
C TYR A 183 -23.06 -19.60 -4.69
N THR A 184 -22.34 -20.37 -3.86
CA THR A 184 -22.46 -21.85 -3.84
C THR A 184 -23.87 -22.29 -3.49
N GLN A 185 -24.49 -21.70 -2.47
CA GLN A 185 -25.88 -22.01 -2.08
C GLN A 185 -26.89 -21.67 -3.18
N ALA A 186 -26.69 -20.56 -3.89
CA ALA A 186 -27.60 -20.13 -4.95
C ALA A 186 -27.48 -20.95 -6.25
N THR A 187 -26.29 -21.48 -6.55
CA THR A 187 -25.97 -22.08 -7.86
C THR A 187 -25.65 -23.57 -7.82
N GLY A 188 -25.41 -24.14 -6.64
CA GLY A 188 -24.90 -25.51 -6.49
C GLY A 188 -23.41 -25.66 -6.85
N ALA A 189 -22.65 -24.56 -7.00
CA ALA A 189 -21.24 -24.60 -7.35
C ALA A 189 -20.38 -25.29 -6.27
N GLN A 190 -19.59 -26.28 -6.68
CA GLN A 190 -18.82 -27.14 -5.76
C GLN A 190 -17.48 -26.54 -5.30
N LYS A 191 -16.93 -25.56 -6.03
CA LYS A 191 -15.65 -24.91 -5.71
C LYS A 191 -15.87 -23.50 -5.19
N ALA A 192 -15.07 -23.09 -4.21
CA ALA A 192 -14.98 -21.70 -3.77
C ALA A 192 -14.64 -20.75 -4.93
N ARG A 193 -15.01 -19.48 -4.79
CA ARG A 193 -14.78 -18.47 -5.82
C ARG A 193 -13.40 -17.84 -5.61
N GLY A 194 -12.57 -17.84 -6.65
CA GLY A 194 -11.23 -17.26 -6.63
C GLY A 194 -11.20 -15.74 -6.84
N GLU A 195 -10.00 -15.17 -6.85
CA GLU A 195 -9.75 -13.72 -6.93
C GLU A 195 -10.46 -13.03 -8.11
N ARG A 196 -10.49 -13.64 -9.31
CA ARG A 196 -11.17 -13.06 -10.47
C ARG A 196 -12.67 -12.84 -10.24
N PHE A 197 -13.32 -13.72 -9.48
CA PHE A 197 -14.72 -13.56 -9.11
C PHE A 197 -14.89 -12.50 -8.02
N LEU A 198 -13.99 -12.48 -7.04
CA LEU A 198 -14.03 -11.53 -5.93
C LEU A 198 -13.71 -10.09 -6.38
N ALA A 199 -12.89 -9.91 -7.42
CA ALA A 199 -12.65 -8.62 -8.06
C ALA A 199 -13.91 -8.03 -8.73
N LEU A 200 -14.89 -8.88 -9.07
CA LEU A 200 -16.20 -8.49 -9.59
C LEU A 200 -17.27 -8.38 -8.48
N SER A 201 -16.87 -8.57 -7.22
CA SER A 201 -17.76 -8.53 -6.06
C SER A 201 -17.63 -7.18 -5.36
N VAL A 202 -18.77 -6.57 -5.05
CA VAL A 202 -18.87 -5.25 -4.45
C VAL A 202 -18.81 -5.38 -2.93
N PHE A 203 -17.68 -5.01 -2.34
CA PHE A 203 -17.51 -4.92 -0.90
C PHE A 203 -18.06 -3.58 -0.38
N ALA A 204 -19.34 -3.58 0.00
CA ALA A 204 -20.01 -2.43 0.58
C ALA A 204 -19.71 -2.32 2.07
N VAL A 205 -19.22 -1.17 2.54
CA VAL A 205 -18.87 -0.95 3.94
C VAL A 205 -19.36 0.42 4.44
N GLN A 206 -19.60 0.46 5.74
CA GLN A 206 -19.84 1.67 6.51
C GLN A 206 -18.80 1.75 7.62
N VAL A 207 -18.22 2.94 7.81
CA VAL A 207 -17.28 3.22 8.90
C VAL A 207 -17.91 4.14 9.94
N GLN A 208 -17.37 4.05 11.15
CA GLN A 208 -17.73 4.96 12.24
C GLN A 208 -16.48 5.30 13.08
N PRO A 209 -16.44 6.49 13.70
CA PRO A 209 -15.47 6.81 14.74
C PRO A 209 -15.61 5.87 15.94
N GLU A 210 -14.50 5.32 16.39
CA GLU A 210 -14.40 4.50 17.59
C GLU A 210 -13.17 4.92 18.39
N LEU A 211 -13.32 4.93 19.71
CA LEU A 211 -12.22 5.21 20.62
C LEU A 211 -11.45 3.91 20.87
N LYS A 212 -10.26 3.78 20.30
CA LYS A 212 -9.42 2.56 20.43
C LYS A 212 -8.10 2.82 21.13
N GLY A 213 -7.59 1.81 21.83
CA GLY A 213 -6.33 1.84 22.56
C GLY A 213 -6.47 1.35 23.99
N LYS A 214 -5.45 0.62 24.48
CA LYS A 214 -5.44 0.06 25.84
C LYS A 214 -4.99 1.10 26.89
N LYS A 215 -3.84 1.74 26.65
CA LYS A 215 -3.25 2.75 27.57
C LYS A 215 -3.51 4.18 27.12
N LEU A 216 -3.27 4.48 25.84
CA LEU A 216 -3.60 5.76 25.21
C LEU A 216 -4.70 5.50 24.20
N LYS A 217 -5.84 6.16 24.41
CA LYS A 217 -7.01 6.03 23.53
C LYS A 217 -6.98 7.15 22.51
N SER A 218 -7.16 6.78 21.24
CA SER A 218 -7.26 7.71 20.12
C SER A 218 -8.51 7.40 19.31
N TRP A 219 -9.11 8.44 18.75
CA TRP A 219 -10.21 8.30 17.82
C TRP A 219 -9.70 7.74 16.51
N VAL A 220 -10.29 6.64 16.06
CA VAL A 220 -9.98 5.98 14.79
C VAL A 220 -11.29 5.68 14.07
N CYS A 221 -11.27 5.69 12.74
CA CYS A 221 -12.35 5.07 11.98
C CYS A 221 -12.20 3.56 12.01
N SER A 222 -13.31 2.84 12.07
CA SER A 222 -13.36 1.39 11.98
C SER A 222 -14.59 0.95 11.19
N ILE A 223 -14.53 -0.25 10.62
CA ILE A 223 -15.69 -0.80 9.89
C ILE A 223 -16.79 -1.13 10.90
N ALA A 224 -17.89 -0.39 10.81
CA ALA A 224 -19.10 -0.60 11.60
C ALA A 224 -19.92 -1.75 11.02
N HIS A 225 -20.08 -1.74 9.69
CA HIS A 225 -20.86 -2.72 8.96
C HIS A 225 -20.23 -3.01 7.60
N HIS A 226 -20.35 -4.26 7.15
CA HIS A 226 -20.15 -4.63 5.74
C HIS A 226 -21.43 -5.30 5.21
N GLY A 227 -21.65 -5.19 3.90
CA GLY A 227 -22.77 -5.84 3.24
C GLY A 227 -22.67 -7.35 3.35
N GLN A 228 -23.79 -8.03 3.60
CA GLN A 228 -23.84 -9.48 3.85
C GLN A 228 -24.51 -10.20 2.67
N PRO A 229 -23.72 -10.81 1.76
CA PRO A 229 -24.25 -11.65 0.70
C PRO A 229 -24.94 -12.90 1.27
N THR A 230 -26.06 -13.26 0.67
CA THR A 230 -26.86 -14.46 0.95
C THR A 230 -27.24 -15.10 -0.38
N ALA A 231 -27.71 -16.35 -0.36
CA ALA A 231 -28.14 -17.05 -1.57
C ALA A 231 -29.20 -16.26 -2.38
N GLN A 232 -30.01 -15.43 -1.71
CA GLN A 232 -31.07 -14.65 -2.33
C GLN A 232 -30.61 -13.29 -2.87
N ASN A 233 -29.54 -12.71 -2.33
CA ASN A 233 -29.17 -11.31 -2.62
C ASN A 233 -27.74 -11.11 -3.16
N TRP A 234 -26.93 -12.17 -3.32
CA TRP A 234 -25.52 -12.03 -3.71
C TRP A 234 -25.32 -11.27 -5.03
N GLN A 235 -26.28 -11.33 -5.95
CA GLN A 235 -26.24 -10.59 -7.23
C GLN A 235 -26.26 -9.06 -7.05
N ASN A 236 -26.77 -8.56 -5.91
CA ASN A 236 -26.71 -7.15 -5.55
C ASN A 236 -25.27 -6.70 -5.26
N PHE A 237 -24.41 -7.65 -4.87
CA PHE A 237 -22.99 -7.45 -4.61
C PHE A 237 -22.12 -7.91 -5.80
N PHE A 238 -22.67 -8.05 -7.00
CA PHE A 238 -21.92 -8.57 -8.14
C PHE A 238 -22.12 -7.73 -9.41
N VAL A 239 -21.01 -7.40 -10.08
CA VAL A 239 -21.01 -6.63 -11.33
C VAL A 239 -20.74 -7.45 -12.58
N GLY A 240 -20.40 -8.74 -12.44
CA GLY A 240 -19.98 -9.59 -13.56
C GLY A 240 -21.04 -9.87 -14.64
N TYR A 241 -22.30 -9.46 -14.44
CA TYR A 241 -23.34 -9.52 -15.47
C TYR A 241 -23.34 -8.33 -16.43
N ASN A 242 -22.70 -7.21 -16.04
CA ASN A 242 -22.40 -6.13 -16.98
C ASN A 242 -21.14 -6.52 -17.77
N LYS A 243 -21.30 -6.80 -19.07
CA LYS A 243 -20.22 -7.29 -19.94
C LYS A 243 -19.07 -6.29 -20.03
N GLU A 244 -19.36 -5.03 -20.34
CA GLU A 244 -18.33 -3.99 -20.52
C GLU A 244 -17.54 -3.76 -19.24
N LEU A 245 -18.23 -3.64 -18.12
CA LEU A 245 -17.58 -3.43 -16.83
C LEU A 245 -16.76 -4.66 -16.39
N LYS A 246 -17.29 -5.87 -16.59
CA LYS A 246 -16.56 -7.11 -16.29
C LYS A 246 -15.27 -7.19 -17.12
N ASP A 247 -15.36 -6.95 -18.42
CA ASP A 247 -14.22 -7.09 -19.33
C ASP A 247 -13.14 -6.07 -18.95
N LYS A 248 -13.51 -4.81 -18.67
CA LYS A 248 -12.60 -3.79 -18.12
C LYS A 248 -11.91 -4.25 -16.83
N LEU A 249 -12.69 -4.64 -15.82
CA LEU A 249 -12.15 -5.00 -14.49
C LEU A 249 -11.24 -6.23 -14.56
N LEU A 250 -11.57 -7.23 -15.39
CA LEU A 250 -10.72 -8.42 -15.53
C LEU A 250 -9.46 -8.15 -16.34
N THR A 251 -9.52 -7.32 -17.38
CA THR A 251 -8.32 -6.89 -18.11
C THR A 251 -7.36 -6.15 -17.17
N GLU A 252 -7.86 -5.19 -16.40
CA GLU A 252 -7.04 -4.45 -15.45
C GLU A 252 -6.57 -5.33 -14.29
N PHE A 253 -7.40 -6.24 -13.79
CA PHE A 253 -6.98 -7.24 -12.83
C PHE A 253 -5.71 -7.94 -13.32
N GLU A 254 -5.68 -8.48 -14.54
CA GLU A 254 -4.48 -9.15 -15.07
C GLU A 254 -3.30 -8.20 -15.29
N GLN A 255 -3.53 -6.98 -15.79
CA GLN A 255 -2.46 -5.97 -15.93
C GLN A 255 -1.72 -5.69 -14.62
N TRP A 256 -2.41 -5.82 -13.48
CA TRP A 256 -1.87 -5.57 -12.15
C TRP A 256 -1.46 -6.85 -11.40
N GLU A 257 -1.15 -7.97 -12.05
CA GLU A 257 -0.73 -9.25 -11.41
C GLU A 257 0.48 -9.12 -10.44
N GLY A 258 1.34 -8.11 -10.65
CA GLY A 258 2.46 -7.77 -9.77
C GLY A 258 2.15 -6.78 -8.65
N PHE A 259 0.91 -6.26 -8.54
CA PHE A 259 0.59 -5.20 -7.59
C PHE A 259 0.90 -5.59 -6.14
N GLY A 260 1.65 -4.72 -5.46
CA GLY A 260 1.99 -4.92 -4.06
C GLY A 260 2.95 -6.08 -3.80
N ARG A 261 3.45 -6.76 -4.86
CA ARG A 261 4.64 -7.60 -4.73
C ARG A 261 5.80 -6.69 -4.43
N ILE A 262 6.57 -7.10 -3.43
CA ILE A 262 7.84 -6.48 -3.12
C ILE A 262 8.82 -7.35 -3.86
N TYR A 263 9.17 -6.92 -5.08
CA TYR A 263 10.42 -7.39 -5.67
C TYR A 263 11.48 -7.00 -4.66
N ASP A 264 12.30 -7.95 -4.24
CA ASP A 264 13.44 -7.68 -3.36
C ASP A 264 14.11 -6.39 -3.87
N GLU A 265 13.90 -5.28 -3.17
CA GLU A 265 14.73 -4.11 -3.36
C GLU A 265 16.12 -4.63 -3.06
N ALA A 266 16.90 -4.86 -4.11
CA ALA A 266 18.29 -5.25 -3.96
C ALA A 266 18.87 -4.24 -2.97
N PRO A 267 19.42 -4.70 -1.83
CA PRO A 267 19.88 -3.79 -0.80
C PRO A 267 20.80 -2.79 -1.49
N SER A 268 20.49 -1.50 -1.34
CA SER A 268 21.29 -0.40 -1.84
C SER A 268 22.74 -0.69 -1.45
N ARG A 269 23.53 -1.13 -2.42
CA ARG A 269 24.89 -1.60 -2.17
C ARG A 269 25.73 -0.39 -1.81
N SER A 270 25.97 -0.19 -0.52
CA SER A 270 27.25 0.37 -0.10
C SER A 270 28.27 -0.78 -0.07
N PRO A 271 29.46 -0.62 -0.66
CA PRO A 271 30.37 -1.73 -0.88
C PRO A 271 31.07 -2.10 0.43
N GLN A 272 30.89 -3.34 0.88
CA GLN A 272 32.00 -4.09 1.48
C GLN A 272 31.83 -5.59 1.26
N GLN A 273 32.90 -6.16 0.74
CA GLN A 273 33.07 -7.51 0.24
C GLN A 273 32.98 -8.54 1.38
N HIS A 274 32.36 -9.69 1.11
CA HIS A 274 33.08 -10.97 1.08
C HIS A 274 32.20 -12.05 0.46
N ALA A 275 32.82 -12.84 -0.41
CA ALA A 275 32.22 -13.88 -1.24
C ALA A 275 31.88 -15.15 -0.46
N THR A 276 30.76 -15.79 -0.81
CA THR A 276 30.65 -17.25 -1.03
C THR A 276 29.37 -17.61 -1.80
N GLU A 277 29.46 -18.74 -2.50
CA GLU A 277 28.67 -19.28 -3.63
C GLU A 277 27.25 -19.81 -3.33
N PRO A 278 26.45 -20.20 -4.37
CA PRO A 278 24.99 -20.16 -4.33
C PRO A 278 24.36 -21.45 -3.80
N THR A 279 23.19 -21.35 -3.16
CA THR A 279 22.32 -22.50 -2.90
C THR A 279 20.88 -22.18 -3.30
N THR A 280 20.36 -23.09 -4.12
CA THR A 280 19.06 -23.19 -4.77
C THR A 280 17.85 -22.99 -3.84
N SER A 281 16.89 -22.19 -4.32
CA SER A 281 15.58 -21.94 -3.73
C SER A 281 14.65 -23.15 -3.81
N PRO A 282 13.80 -23.39 -2.79
CA PRO A 282 12.51 -24.02 -2.99
C PRO A 282 11.38 -22.96 -2.98
N GLU A 283 10.54 -23.02 -4.01
CA GLU A 283 9.21 -22.43 -4.02
C GLU A 283 8.37 -22.99 -2.87
N TYR A 284 7.68 -22.12 -2.14
CA TYR A 284 6.57 -22.52 -1.29
C TYR A 284 5.36 -21.61 -1.54
N ASP A 285 4.31 -22.23 -2.09
CA ASP A 285 2.93 -21.77 -2.02
C ASP A 285 2.55 -21.56 -0.55
N VAL A 286 2.10 -20.35 -0.20
CA VAL A 286 1.54 -20.05 1.12
C VAL A 286 0.03 -19.86 0.97
N ASP A 287 -0.66 -20.99 0.78
CA ASP A 287 -2.03 -21.15 1.24
C ASP A 287 -1.97 -21.67 2.68
N GLU A 288 -1.87 -20.78 3.68
CA GLU A 288 -2.11 -21.15 5.08
C GLU A 288 -3.21 -20.29 5.71
N ASP A 289 -4.33 -20.98 5.96
CA ASP A 289 -5.37 -20.61 6.91
C ASP A 289 -4.78 -20.26 8.28
N PHE A 290 -4.91 -19.00 8.70
CA PHE A 290 -4.62 -18.61 10.09
C PHE A 290 -5.85 -17.98 10.77
N PRO A 291 -6.28 -18.52 11.93
CA PRO A 291 -7.34 -17.94 12.74
C PRO A 291 -6.78 -16.75 13.52
N TYR A 292 -7.20 -15.53 13.18
CA TYR A 292 -6.89 -14.37 14.01
C TYR A 292 -7.84 -14.30 15.21
N MET A 293 -7.26 -14.59 16.38
CA MET A 293 -7.41 -13.94 17.68
C MET A 293 -8.67 -13.09 17.86
N GLN A 294 -9.66 -13.71 18.51
CA GLN A 294 -10.92 -13.09 18.94
C GLN A 294 -10.77 -12.25 20.22
N GLU A 295 -9.55 -11.90 20.62
CA GLU A 295 -9.28 -10.98 21.70
C GLU A 295 -8.26 -9.97 21.18
N PHE A 296 -8.64 -8.68 21.09
CA PHE A 296 -7.88 -7.49 21.55
C PHE A 296 -8.38 -6.18 20.95
#